data_AF-A0A2D4SNP0-F1
#
_entry.id   AF-A0A2D4SNP0-F1
#
_cell.length_a   1.000
_cell.length_b   1.000
_cell.length_c   1.000
_cell.angle_alpha   90.00
_cell.angle_beta   90.00
_cell.angle_gamma   90.00
#
_symmetry.space_group_name_H-M   'P 1'
#
loop_
_entity.id
_entity.type
_entity.pdbx_description
1 polymer ?
#
loop_
_entity_poly.entity_id
_entity_poly.type
_entity_poly.pdbx_seq_one_letter_code
_entity_poly.pdbx_strand_id
1 'polypeptide(L)'
;MDATTNKHAYRCLPLLHANQHGWEILLKQGFTAYWNGGPTQQDLNFELEGTSPDGSSPIVSAFGSGIITFHIPCLFSTPKDVNLWVCGRPNSFKDGAQPLNAVVETDWYQEGGFTMNWKITRPNHPIHFALHEPICFFFPVPRGYVESFQPRLRSFETDLERKEAYLNAEQRRIEFQENLSITQVKETIIPGMQQKKQWQRHYFEGKQPDGSTAHGHQTKLNIKPFHIEDV
;
A
#
# COMPACT_ATOMS: atom_id res chain seq x y z
N MET A 1 -9.81 0.89 -4.36
CA MET A 1 -10.12 2.24 -4.90
C MET A 1 -11.41 2.29 -5.69
N ASP A 2 -11.77 1.24 -6.43
CA ASP A 2 -13.01 1.20 -7.24
C ASP A 2 -14.32 1.46 -6.49
N ALA A 3 -14.40 1.03 -5.23
CA ALA A 3 -15.59 1.22 -4.41
C ALA A 3 -15.89 2.69 -4.03
N THR A 4 -15.02 3.63 -4.38
CA THR A 4 -15.23 5.06 -4.07
C THR A 4 -16.19 5.72 -5.07
N THR A 5 -17.09 6.59 -4.60
CA THR A 5 -18.04 7.31 -5.45
C THR A 5 -17.32 8.04 -6.59
N ASN A 6 -17.77 7.85 -7.83
CA ASN A 6 -17.13 8.41 -9.03
C ASN A 6 -15.63 8.08 -9.19
N LYS A 7 -15.15 7.00 -8.56
CA LYS A 7 -13.74 6.57 -8.59
C LYS A 7 -12.77 7.70 -8.18
N HIS A 8 -13.19 8.59 -7.28
CA HIS A 8 -12.42 9.80 -6.95
C HIS A 8 -11.07 9.50 -6.30
N ALA A 9 -10.90 8.34 -5.67
CA ALA A 9 -9.60 7.92 -5.11
C ALA A 9 -8.47 7.87 -6.17
N TYR A 10 -8.80 7.61 -7.44
CA TYR A 10 -7.82 7.62 -8.55
C TYR A 10 -7.28 9.02 -8.87
N ARG A 11 -7.87 10.09 -8.32
CA ARG A 11 -7.37 11.46 -8.49
C ARG A 11 -6.14 11.72 -7.64
N CYS A 12 -5.90 10.91 -6.61
CA CYS A 12 -4.67 10.97 -5.84
C CYS A 12 -3.61 10.09 -6.53
N LEU A 13 -2.88 10.70 -7.45
CA LEU A 13 -1.82 10.03 -8.20
C LEU A 13 -0.76 9.35 -7.31
N PRO A 14 -0.35 9.91 -6.16
CA PRO A 14 0.54 9.21 -5.22
C PRO A 14 -0.05 7.89 -4.69
N LEU A 15 -1.34 7.85 -4.35
CA LEU A 15 -1.99 6.61 -3.92
C LEU A 15 -2.08 5.60 -5.05
N LEU A 16 -2.35 6.07 -6.28
CA LEU A 16 -2.33 5.21 -7.46
C LEU A 16 -0.95 4.58 -7.68
N HIS A 17 0.11 5.38 -7.61
CA HIS A 17 1.48 4.89 -7.74
C HIS A 17 1.80 3.85 -6.67
N ALA A 18 1.45 4.10 -5.40
CA ALA A 18 1.67 3.13 -4.33
C ALA A 18 1.01 1.78 -4.64
N ASN A 19 -0.25 1.78 -5.11
CA ASN A 19 -0.95 0.55 -5.49
C ASN A 19 -0.38 -0.15 -6.74
N GLN A 20 0.47 0.55 -7.51
CA GLN A 20 1.12 0.02 -8.72
C GLN A 20 2.61 -0.25 -8.50
N HIS A 21 3.14 -0.08 -7.29
CA HIS A 21 4.58 -0.02 -7.04
C HIS A 21 5.28 -1.37 -6.87
N GLY A 22 4.59 -2.49 -7.07
CA GLY A 22 5.14 -3.81 -6.79
C GLY A 22 4.25 -4.94 -7.25
N TRP A 23 4.50 -6.12 -6.67
CA TRP A 23 3.77 -7.35 -6.97
C TRP A 23 3.09 -7.88 -5.71
N GLU A 24 2.11 -8.76 -5.91
CA GLU A 24 1.31 -9.35 -4.84
C GLU A 24 1.47 -10.87 -4.82
N ILE A 25 1.42 -11.44 -3.61
CA ILE A 25 1.21 -12.87 -3.41
C ILE A 25 -0.21 -13.05 -2.88
N LEU A 26 -0.97 -13.89 -3.59
CA LEU A 26 -2.35 -14.17 -3.29
C LEU A 26 -2.44 -15.47 -2.48
N LEU A 27 -3.38 -15.48 -1.53
CA LEU A 27 -3.68 -16.65 -0.72
C LEU A 27 -4.25 -17.78 -1.58
N LYS A 28 -3.73 -19.00 -1.43
CA LYS A 28 -4.17 -20.19 -2.18
C LYS A 28 -5.31 -20.96 -1.52
N GLN A 29 -5.66 -20.62 -0.28
CA GLN A 29 -6.72 -21.27 0.49
C GLN A 29 -7.30 -20.28 1.50
N GLY A 30 -8.60 -20.07 1.47
CA GLY A 30 -9.29 -19.22 2.46
C GLY A 30 -9.24 -19.82 3.87
N PHE A 31 -9.32 -18.98 4.88
CA PHE A 31 -9.38 -19.42 6.28
C PHE A 31 -9.96 -18.33 7.18
N THR A 32 -10.37 -18.73 8.38
CA THR A 32 -10.73 -17.81 9.47
C THR A 32 -9.72 -17.93 10.59
N ALA A 33 -9.14 -16.81 11.02
CA ALA A 33 -8.28 -16.75 12.19
C ALA A 33 -9.05 -16.26 13.42
N TYR A 34 -8.77 -16.86 14.57
CA TYR A 34 -9.31 -16.46 15.86
C TYR A 34 -8.18 -16.40 16.89
N TRP A 35 -7.97 -15.21 17.46
CA TRP A 35 -7.01 -15.00 18.55
C TRP A 35 -7.73 -14.58 19.82
N ASN A 36 -7.46 -15.24 20.94
CA ASN A 36 -8.13 -14.95 22.22
C ASN A 36 -7.54 -13.76 22.99
N GLY A 37 -6.40 -13.19 22.54
CA GLY A 37 -5.68 -12.09 23.21
C GLY A 37 -4.42 -12.52 23.98
N GLY A 38 -4.16 -13.81 24.11
CA GLY A 38 -3.01 -14.34 24.85
C GLY A 38 -1.67 -14.30 24.08
N PRO A 39 -0.54 -14.44 24.78
CA PRO A 39 0.78 -14.24 24.19
C PRO A 39 1.35 -15.47 23.47
N THR A 40 0.77 -16.65 23.64
CA THR A 40 1.34 -17.92 23.17
C THR A 40 0.91 -18.26 21.74
N GLN A 41 1.49 -19.30 21.16
CA GLN A 41 1.11 -19.78 19.83
C GLN A 41 -0.30 -20.39 19.83
N GLN A 42 -0.67 -21.09 20.91
CA GLN A 42 -1.96 -21.79 21.08
C GLN A 42 -3.15 -20.83 21.21
N ASP A 43 -2.88 -19.57 21.54
CA ASP A 43 -3.89 -18.53 21.67
C ASP A 43 -4.48 -18.10 20.31
N LEU A 44 -3.84 -18.48 19.21
CA LEU A 44 -4.26 -18.22 17.83
C LEU A 44 -4.61 -19.55 17.13
N ASN A 45 -5.86 -19.65 16.69
CA ASN A 45 -6.41 -20.81 16.01
C ASN A 45 -6.86 -20.45 14.59
N PHE A 46 -6.84 -21.44 13.70
CA PHE A 46 -7.23 -21.29 12.31
C PHE A 46 -8.29 -22.33 11.93
N GLU A 47 -9.32 -21.87 11.23
CA GLU A 47 -10.29 -22.73 10.55
C GLU A 47 -10.03 -22.61 9.05
N LEU A 48 -9.44 -23.64 8.44
CA LEU A 48 -9.12 -23.66 7.02
C LEU A 48 -10.36 -24.00 6.17
N GLU A 49 -10.52 -23.33 5.04
CA GLU A 49 -11.58 -23.63 4.09
C GLU A 49 -11.14 -24.72 3.11
N GLY A 50 -11.87 -25.83 3.09
CA GLY A 50 -11.54 -26.99 2.24
C GLY A 50 -10.24 -27.69 2.65
N THR A 51 -9.74 -28.55 1.77
CA THR A 51 -8.48 -29.30 1.95
C THR A 51 -7.45 -28.83 0.95
N SER A 52 -6.22 -28.57 1.41
CA SER A 52 -5.11 -28.30 0.50
C SER A 52 -4.78 -29.57 -0.30
N PRO A 53 -4.41 -29.45 -1.59
CA PRO A 53 -4.12 -30.62 -2.44
C PRO A 53 -2.98 -31.51 -1.91
N ASP A 54 -2.05 -30.92 -1.15
CA ASP A 54 -0.86 -31.58 -0.59
C ASP A 54 -0.94 -31.79 0.93
N GLY A 55 -2.05 -31.42 1.56
CA GLY A 55 -2.22 -31.49 3.02
C GLY A 55 -1.40 -30.49 3.82
N SER A 56 -0.65 -29.59 3.17
CA SER A 56 0.13 -28.55 3.85
C SER A 56 -0.77 -27.36 4.24
N SER A 57 -0.49 -26.73 5.38
CA SER A 57 -1.14 -25.47 5.76
C SER A 57 -0.28 -24.30 5.27
N PRO A 58 -0.83 -23.35 4.50
CA PRO A 58 -0.09 -22.16 4.08
C PRO A 58 0.18 -21.19 5.24
N ILE A 59 -0.41 -21.44 6.41
CA ILE A 59 -0.37 -20.58 7.60
C ILE A 59 -0.02 -21.34 8.86
N VAL A 60 0.69 -20.67 9.76
CA VAL A 60 1.05 -21.19 11.08
C VAL A 60 1.03 -20.07 12.13
N SER A 61 0.92 -20.45 13.40
CA SER A 61 1.14 -19.56 14.55
C SER A 61 2.57 -19.78 15.05
N ALA A 62 3.55 -19.08 14.47
CA ALA A 62 4.97 -19.32 14.76
C ALA A 62 5.52 -18.47 15.92
N PHE A 63 5.02 -17.25 16.10
CA PHE A 63 5.58 -16.29 17.07
C PHE A 63 4.71 -16.08 18.32
N GLY A 64 3.48 -16.60 18.31
CA GLY A 64 2.48 -16.28 19.33
C GLY A 64 1.98 -14.84 19.23
N SER A 65 1.36 -14.34 20.30
CA SER A 65 0.84 -12.97 20.41
C SER A 65 -0.06 -12.57 19.23
N GLY A 66 -0.86 -13.49 18.71
CA GLY A 66 -1.76 -13.21 17.60
C GLY A 66 -1.06 -12.87 16.27
N ILE A 67 0.18 -13.33 16.08
CA ILE A 67 0.88 -13.23 14.78
C ILE A 67 0.53 -14.43 13.91
N ILE A 68 -0.15 -14.16 12.80
CA ILE A 68 -0.33 -15.10 11.70
C ILE A 68 0.94 -15.08 10.86
N THR A 69 1.52 -16.24 10.61
CA THR A 69 2.70 -16.40 9.76
C THR A 69 2.30 -17.16 8.50
N PHE A 70 2.46 -16.53 7.35
CA PHE A 70 2.21 -17.11 6.04
C PHE A 70 3.51 -17.66 5.44
N HIS A 71 3.48 -18.90 5.00
CA HIS A 71 4.56 -19.47 4.20
C HIS A 71 4.51 -18.90 2.78
N ILE A 72 5.64 -18.36 2.31
CA ILE A 72 5.76 -17.88 0.95
C ILE A 72 6.17 -19.06 0.05
N PRO A 73 5.38 -19.42 -0.98
CA PRO A 73 5.55 -20.66 -1.73
C PRO A 73 6.61 -20.54 -2.84
N CYS A 74 7.56 -19.63 -2.69
CA CYS A 74 8.64 -19.41 -3.64
C CYS A 74 9.85 -18.76 -2.94
N LEU A 75 11.02 -18.96 -3.54
CA LEU A 75 12.23 -18.24 -3.19
C LEU A 75 12.36 -17.02 -4.10
N PHE A 76 12.90 -15.93 -3.55
CA PHE A 76 13.17 -14.71 -4.28
C PHE A 76 14.68 -14.54 -4.41
N SER A 77 15.11 -14.12 -5.60
CA SER A 77 16.48 -13.70 -5.85
C SER A 77 16.46 -12.30 -6.47
N THR A 78 17.27 -11.42 -5.90
CA THR A 78 17.47 -10.05 -6.40
C THR A 78 18.92 -9.85 -6.84
N PRO A 79 19.20 -8.88 -7.72
CA PRO A 79 20.58 -8.47 -7.99
C PRO A 79 21.29 -8.06 -6.69
N LYS A 80 22.62 -8.15 -6.70
CA LYS A 80 23.47 -7.72 -5.58
C LYS A 80 23.08 -6.31 -5.10
N ASP A 81 23.05 -6.14 -3.77
CA ASP A 81 22.75 -4.87 -3.09
C ASP A 81 21.32 -4.36 -3.32
N VAL A 82 20.38 -5.27 -3.65
CA VAL A 82 18.95 -4.98 -3.74
C VAL A 82 18.20 -5.84 -2.72
N ASN A 83 17.52 -5.17 -1.79
CA ASN A 83 16.63 -5.82 -0.83
C ASN A 83 15.19 -5.83 -1.38
N LEU A 84 14.34 -6.67 -0.81
CA LEU A 84 12.88 -6.55 -0.97
C LEU A 84 12.28 -5.83 0.23
N TRP A 85 11.51 -4.78 -0.04
CA TRP A 85 10.53 -4.30 0.91
C TRP A 85 9.29 -5.20 0.82
N VAL A 86 8.89 -5.77 1.94
CA VAL A 86 7.76 -6.70 2.07
C VAL A 86 6.74 -6.07 3.01
N CYS A 87 5.49 -5.96 2.58
CA CYS A 87 4.39 -5.40 3.36
C CYS A 87 3.05 -6.01 2.96
N GLY A 88 1.94 -5.50 3.50
CA GLY A 88 0.63 -5.79 2.91
C GLY A 88 0.30 -4.83 1.77
N ARG A 89 -0.75 -5.19 1.00
CA ARG A 89 -1.21 -4.41 -0.15
C ARG A 89 -1.47 -2.94 0.27
N PRO A 90 -0.87 -1.96 -0.41
CA PRO A 90 -1.12 -0.54 -0.14
C PRO A 90 -2.61 -0.20 -0.22
N ASN A 91 -3.07 0.71 0.65
CA ASN A 91 -4.47 1.19 0.67
C ASN A 91 -5.52 0.06 0.75
N SER A 92 -5.15 -1.08 1.32
CA SER A 92 -6.03 -2.21 1.57
C SER A 92 -6.17 -2.39 3.08
N PHE A 93 -7.38 -2.16 3.57
CA PHE A 93 -7.67 -2.23 4.99
C PHE A 93 -8.38 -3.54 5.31
N LYS A 94 -7.94 -4.22 6.36
CA LYS A 94 -8.59 -5.41 6.91
C LYS A 94 -8.97 -5.13 8.36
N ASP A 95 -10.23 -5.32 8.70
CA ASP A 95 -10.65 -5.14 10.08
C ASP A 95 -10.04 -6.24 10.96
N GLY A 96 -9.55 -5.83 12.14
CA GLY A 96 -8.97 -6.74 13.12
C GLY A 96 -7.60 -7.33 12.79
N ALA A 97 -6.99 -7.06 11.64
CA ALA A 97 -5.65 -7.55 11.33
C ALA A 97 -4.83 -6.53 10.53
N GLN A 98 -3.53 -6.49 10.80
CA GLN A 98 -2.60 -5.60 10.14
C GLN A 98 -1.35 -6.37 9.66
N PRO A 99 -0.94 -6.21 8.39
CA PRO A 99 0.32 -6.75 7.90
C PRO A 99 1.50 -6.09 8.62
N LEU A 100 2.52 -6.89 8.95
CA LEU A 100 3.81 -6.41 9.39
C LEU A 100 4.70 -6.16 8.17
N ASN A 101 5.58 -5.17 8.28
CA ASN A 101 6.49 -4.81 7.20
C ASN A 101 7.91 -5.29 7.52
N ALA A 102 8.64 -5.69 6.50
CA ALA A 102 10.01 -6.17 6.62
C ALA A 102 10.85 -5.72 5.42
N VAL A 103 12.18 -5.70 5.62
CA VAL A 103 13.17 -5.60 4.55
C VAL A 103 13.93 -6.92 4.53
N VAL A 104 14.00 -7.57 3.37
CA VAL A 104 14.58 -8.91 3.21
C VAL A 104 15.75 -8.88 2.23
N GLU A 105 16.86 -9.48 2.61
CA GLU A 105 18.11 -9.51 1.83
C GLU A 105 18.16 -10.74 0.90
N THR A 106 17.39 -10.68 -0.18
CA THR A 106 17.21 -11.81 -1.12
C THR A 106 18.33 -11.96 -2.16
N ASP A 107 19.33 -11.10 -2.14
CA ASP A 107 20.50 -11.21 -3.02
C ASP A 107 21.48 -12.28 -2.52
N TRP A 108 21.66 -12.43 -1.19
CA TRP A 108 22.51 -13.46 -0.59
C TRP A 108 21.73 -14.55 0.16
N TYR A 109 20.58 -14.24 0.76
CA TYR A 109 19.78 -15.20 1.52
C TYR A 109 18.86 -16.01 0.59
N GLN A 110 19.45 -16.73 -0.35
CA GLN A 110 18.72 -17.45 -1.40
C GLN A 110 18.17 -18.80 -0.94
N GLU A 111 18.76 -19.39 0.11
CA GLU A 111 18.35 -20.70 0.65
C GLU A 111 17.23 -20.60 1.68
N GLY A 112 17.11 -19.45 2.37
CA GLY A 112 16.03 -19.21 3.28
C GLY A 112 14.99 -18.31 2.63
N GLY A 113 13.83 -18.88 2.32
CA GLY A 113 12.66 -18.05 2.03
C GLY A 113 12.34 -17.14 3.22
N PHE A 114 11.37 -16.24 3.03
CA PHE A 114 10.83 -15.45 4.14
C PHE A 114 9.38 -15.83 4.40
N THR A 115 8.87 -15.41 5.55
CA THR A 115 7.45 -15.49 5.86
C THR A 115 6.83 -14.10 5.82
N MET A 116 5.58 -14.02 5.36
CA MET A 116 4.79 -12.80 5.55
C MET A 116 4.07 -12.91 6.88
N ASN A 117 4.05 -11.84 7.67
CA ASN A 117 3.48 -11.88 9.02
C ASN A 117 2.38 -10.83 9.19
N TRP A 118 1.27 -11.21 9.82
CA TRP A 118 0.17 -10.30 10.11
C TRP A 118 -0.15 -10.36 11.61
N LYS A 119 -0.32 -9.18 12.23
CA LYS A 119 -0.77 -9.04 13.60
C LYS A 119 -2.28 -8.93 13.65
N ILE A 120 -2.93 -9.83 14.38
CA ILE A 120 -4.32 -9.63 14.79
C ILE A 120 -4.36 -8.51 15.84
N THR A 121 -5.17 -7.50 15.58
CA THR A 121 -5.30 -6.30 16.41
C THR A 121 -6.58 -6.32 17.26
N ARG A 122 -7.53 -7.21 16.97
CA ARG A 122 -8.77 -7.37 17.74
C ARG A 122 -8.88 -8.80 18.29
N PRO A 123 -8.74 -9.01 19.61
CA PRO A 123 -8.94 -10.33 20.21
C PRO A 123 -10.43 -10.72 20.25
N ASN A 124 -10.70 -12.01 20.33
CA ASN A 124 -12.02 -12.64 20.40
C ASN A 124 -12.95 -12.24 19.24
N HIS A 125 -12.35 -12.02 18.07
CA HIS A 125 -13.06 -11.65 16.85
C HIS A 125 -12.58 -12.53 15.70
N PRO A 126 -13.48 -13.25 14.99
CA PRO A 126 -13.11 -14.02 13.82
C PRO A 126 -12.71 -13.09 12.68
N ILE A 127 -11.55 -13.35 12.06
CA ILE A 127 -11.04 -12.57 10.93
C ILE A 127 -10.89 -13.50 9.74
N HIS A 128 -11.77 -13.32 8.76
CA HIS A 128 -11.82 -14.15 7.56
C HIS A 128 -10.85 -13.63 6.49
N PHE A 129 -10.01 -14.50 5.94
CA PHE A 129 -9.15 -14.28 4.79
C PHE A 129 -9.69 -15.10 3.60
N ALA A 130 -10.04 -14.42 2.51
CA ALA A 130 -10.66 -15.07 1.37
C ALA A 130 -9.63 -15.75 0.46
N LEU A 131 -10.06 -16.79 -0.28
CA LEU A 131 -9.27 -17.34 -1.39
C LEU A 131 -8.88 -16.21 -2.37
N HIS A 132 -7.63 -16.21 -2.80
CA HIS A 132 -7.01 -15.18 -3.64
C HIS A 132 -6.93 -13.78 -3.02
N GLU A 133 -7.16 -13.64 -1.71
CA GLU A 133 -6.90 -12.38 -1.03
C GLU A 133 -5.39 -12.06 -1.05
N PRO A 134 -4.97 -10.82 -1.37
CA PRO A 134 -3.57 -10.43 -1.30
C PRO A 134 -3.07 -10.44 0.14
N ILE A 135 -2.08 -11.28 0.42
CA ILE A 135 -1.48 -11.42 1.77
C ILE A 135 -0.13 -10.73 1.88
N CYS A 136 0.56 -10.54 0.76
CA CYS A 136 1.89 -9.95 0.69
C CYS A 136 1.96 -9.05 -0.54
N PHE A 137 2.57 -7.88 -0.37
CA PHE A 137 2.95 -6.95 -1.42
C PHE A 137 4.44 -6.64 -1.26
N PHE A 138 5.18 -6.64 -2.35
CA PHE A 138 6.62 -6.44 -2.28
C PHE A 138 7.19 -5.73 -3.50
N PHE A 139 8.33 -5.08 -3.31
CA PHE A 139 9.08 -4.38 -4.36
C PHE A 139 10.56 -4.21 -3.98
N PRO A 140 11.46 -4.10 -4.97
CA PRO A 140 12.88 -3.92 -4.72
C PRO A 140 13.20 -2.54 -4.17
N VAL A 141 14.11 -2.48 -3.23
CA VAL A 141 14.71 -1.26 -2.70
C VAL A 141 16.24 -1.38 -2.72
N PRO A 142 16.99 -0.37 -3.19
CA PRO A 142 18.44 -0.45 -3.15
C PRO A 142 18.93 -0.43 -1.70
N ARG A 143 19.80 -1.38 -1.34
CA ARG A 143 20.43 -1.46 -0.02
C ARG A 143 21.31 -0.23 0.20
N GLY A 144 21.30 0.32 1.42
CA GLY A 144 22.11 1.47 1.77
C GLY A 144 21.60 2.81 1.23
N TYR A 145 20.55 2.82 0.39
CA TYR A 145 20.09 4.07 -0.20
C TYR A 145 19.48 5.00 0.85
N VAL A 146 18.69 4.47 1.79
CA VAL A 146 18.11 5.27 2.88
C VAL A 146 19.22 5.87 3.75
N GLU A 147 20.24 5.08 4.07
CA GLU A 147 21.40 5.47 4.86
C GLU A 147 22.30 6.49 4.16
N SER A 148 22.22 6.59 2.82
CA SER A 148 22.97 7.58 2.04
C SER A 148 22.45 9.01 2.21
N PHE A 149 21.20 9.18 2.66
CA PHE A 149 20.61 10.50 2.83
C PHE A 149 21.07 11.17 4.13
N GLN A 150 21.38 12.46 4.04
CA GLN A 150 21.62 13.34 5.19
C GLN A 150 20.47 14.33 5.31
N PRO A 151 19.35 13.96 5.97
CA PRO A 151 18.17 14.82 6.05
C PRO A 151 18.51 16.11 6.82
N ARG A 152 18.05 17.25 6.29
CA ARG A 152 18.20 18.56 6.93
C ARG A 152 16.84 19.16 7.19
N LEU A 153 16.57 19.50 8.45
CA LEU A 153 15.42 20.31 8.82
C LEU A 153 15.80 21.78 8.74
N ARG A 154 15.04 22.57 7.98
CA ARG A 154 15.21 24.02 7.89
C ARG A 154 13.89 24.73 8.18
N SER A 155 13.96 25.86 8.86
CA SER A 155 12.80 26.72 9.07
C SER A 155 12.42 27.45 7.78
N PHE A 156 11.13 27.65 7.54
CA PHE A 156 10.66 28.52 6.46
C PHE A 156 11.08 29.98 6.66
N GLU A 157 11.38 30.41 7.89
CA GLU A 157 11.86 31.79 8.14
C GLU A 157 13.24 32.06 7.53
N THR A 158 14.01 31.02 7.20
CA THR A 158 15.32 31.17 6.56
C THR A 158 15.28 31.00 5.03
N ASP A 159 14.09 30.81 4.45
CA ASP A 159 13.83 30.66 3.02
C ASP A 159 12.50 31.34 2.67
N LEU A 160 12.52 32.68 2.69
CA LEU A 160 11.32 33.52 2.55
C LEU A 160 10.62 33.32 1.20
N GLU A 161 11.38 33.12 0.12
CA GLU A 161 10.83 32.84 -1.21
C GLU A 161 9.98 31.56 -1.21
N ARG A 162 10.51 30.46 -0.64
CA ARG A 162 9.75 29.21 -0.53
C ARG A 162 8.54 29.36 0.39
N LYS A 163 8.66 30.13 1.46
CA LYS A 163 7.55 30.44 2.39
C LYS A 163 6.41 31.16 1.67
N GLU A 164 6.71 32.22 0.92
CA GLU A 164 5.72 32.97 0.13
C GLU A 164 5.07 32.09 -0.93
N ALA A 165 5.85 31.28 -1.65
CA ALA A 165 5.33 30.35 -2.64
C ALA A 165 4.35 29.33 -2.01
N TYR A 166 4.68 28.80 -0.83
CA TYR A 166 3.83 27.89 -0.06
C TYR A 166 2.52 28.57 0.36
N LEU A 167 2.59 29.76 0.99
CA LEU A 167 1.40 30.48 1.46
C LEU A 167 0.47 30.86 0.30
N ASN A 168 1.03 31.31 -0.82
CA ASN A 168 0.26 31.59 -2.04
C ASN A 168 -0.43 30.34 -2.61
N ALA A 169 0.24 29.18 -2.55
CA ALA A 169 -0.35 27.91 -2.98
C ALA A 169 -1.47 27.43 -2.02
N GLU A 170 -1.29 27.62 -0.73
CA GLU A 170 -2.29 27.34 0.29
C GLU A 170 -3.55 28.18 0.12
N GLN A 171 -3.39 29.50 -0.07
CA GLN A 171 -4.51 30.43 -0.30
C GLN A 171 -5.34 30.02 -1.53
N ARG A 172 -4.68 29.72 -2.67
CA ARG A 172 -5.35 29.20 -3.86
C ARG A 172 -6.09 27.88 -3.63
N ARG A 173 -5.58 27.01 -2.74
CA ARG A 173 -6.23 25.75 -2.38
C ARG A 173 -7.49 25.99 -1.55
N ILE A 174 -7.44 26.93 -0.60
CA ILE A 174 -8.60 27.33 0.22
C ILE A 174 -9.68 27.91 -0.70
N GLU A 175 -9.35 28.90 -1.53
CA GLU A 175 -10.30 29.51 -2.48
C GLU A 175 -10.93 28.47 -3.41
N PHE A 176 -10.15 27.49 -3.88
CA PHE A 176 -10.66 26.40 -4.70
C PHE A 176 -11.62 25.48 -3.95
N GLN A 177 -11.32 25.15 -2.68
CA GLN A 177 -12.21 24.32 -1.84
C GLN A 177 -13.51 25.05 -1.51
N GLU A 178 -13.46 26.35 -1.22
CA GLU A 178 -14.64 27.19 -1.00
C GLU A 178 -15.51 27.30 -2.27
N ASN A 179 -14.88 27.47 -3.43
CA ASN A 179 -15.61 27.47 -4.70
C ASN A 179 -16.26 26.11 -5.00
N LEU A 180 -15.59 25.00 -4.65
CA LEU A 180 -16.18 23.67 -4.76
C LEU A 180 -17.36 23.46 -3.80
N SER A 181 -17.30 23.96 -2.56
CA SER A 181 -18.40 23.83 -1.60
C SER A 181 -19.60 24.71 -1.98
N ILE A 182 -19.36 25.96 -2.43
CA ILE A 182 -20.41 26.86 -2.93
C ILE A 182 -21.09 26.28 -4.18
N THR A 183 -20.32 25.69 -5.09
CA THR A 183 -20.85 25.06 -6.32
C THR A 183 -21.66 23.80 -5.98
N GLN A 184 -21.20 22.97 -5.05
CA GLN A 184 -21.96 21.79 -4.57
C GLN A 184 -23.28 22.17 -3.90
N VAL A 185 -23.33 23.27 -3.13
CA VAL A 185 -24.56 23.78 -2.52
C VAL A 185 -25.55 24.31 -3.58
N LYS A 186 -25.07 25.03 -4.61
CA LYS A 186 -25.93 25.52 -5.70
C LYS A 186 -26.44 24.40 -6.63
N GLU A 187 -25.68 23.33 -6.79
CA GLU A 187 -25.98 22.21 -7.71
C GLU A 187 -26.89 21.13 -7.12
N THR A 188 -27.11 21.12 -5.80
CA THR A 188 -28.08 20.21 -5.16
C THR A 188 -29.53 20.47 -5.63
N ILE A 189 -29.77 21.56 -6.38
CA ILE A 189 -31.09 22.00 -6.86
C ILE A 189 -31.45 21.47 -8.27
N ILE A 190 -30.53 20.86 -9.05
CA ILE A 190 -30.83 20.45 -10.45
C ILE A 190 -30.49 18.98 -10.75
N PRO A 191 -31.49 18.07 -10.85
CA PRO A 191 -31.28 16.68 -11.26
C PRO A 191 -30.97 16.58 -12.77
N GLY A 192 -29.89 15.88 -13.15
CA GLY A 192 -29.66 15.42 -14.53
C GLY A 192 -28.35 15.86 -15.21
N MET A 193 -27.54 16.73 -14.60
CA MET A 193 -26.24 17.10 -15.19
C MET A 193 -25.11 16.15 -14.74
N GLN A 194 -24.58 15.36 -15.68
CA GLN A 194 -23.29 14.68 -15.49
C GLN A 194 -22.15 15.72 -15.51
N GLN A 195 -21.67 16.08 -14.33
CA GLN A 195 -20.61 17.08 -14.16
C GLN A 195 -19.21 16.48 -14.28
N LYS A 196 -18.40 17.01 -15.22
CA LYS A 196 -16.93 16.91 -15.18
C LYS A 196 -16.43 17.79 -14.03
N LYS A 197 -16.39 17.25 -12.81
CA LYS A 197 -15.80 17.95 -11.64
C LYS A 197 -14.38 18.45 -12.00
N GLN A 198 -14.21 19.77 -12.09
CA GLN A 198 -12.88 20.38 -12.12
C GLN A 198 -12.22 20.07 -10.78
N TRP A 199 -11.06 19.45 -10.81
CA TRP A 199 -10.21 19.17 -9.66
C TRP A 199 -8.82 19.69 -9.99
N GLN A 200 -8.06 20.15 -9.00
CA GLN A 200 -6.73 20.70 -9.25
C GLN A 200 -5.79 19.59 -9.74
N ARG A 201 -5.47 19.64 -11.05
CA ARG A 201 -4.71 18.62 -11.78
C ARG A 201 -3.22 18.87 -11.82
N HIS A 202 -2.69 19.93 -11.21
CA HIS A 202 -1.29 20.33 -11.37
C HIS A 202 -0.31 19.19 -11.07
N TYR A 203 -0.48 18.48 -9.93
CA TYR A 203 0.34 17.30 -9.64
C TYR A 203 0.11 16.17 -10.64
N PHE A 204 -1.11 15.95 -11.11
CA PHE A 204 -1.41 14.90 -12.09
C PHE A 204 -0.79 15.20 -13.47
N GLU A 205 -0.74 16.47 -13.85
CA GLU A 205 -0.16 16.96 -15.10
C GLU A 205 1.35 17.21 -14.99
N GLY A 206 1.92 17.09 -13.79
CA GLY A 206 3.33 17.42 -13.54
C GLY A 206 3.65 18.90 -13.75
N LYS A 207 2.72 19.80 -13.45
CA LYS A 207 2.87 21.25 -13.63
C LYS A 207 3.10 21.97 -12.30
N GLN A 208 3.96 22.98 -12.33
CA GLN A 208 4.18 23.93 -11.26
C GLN A 208 3.26 25.15 -11.40
N PRO A 209 3.08 25.95 -10.33
CA PRO A 209 2.27 27.18 -10.38
C PRO A 209 2.75 28.22 -11.40
N ASP A 210 4.05 28.23 -11.73
CA ASP A 210 4.66 29.11 -12.73
C ASP A 210 4.47 28.61 -14.18
N GLY A 211 3.78 27.47 -14.37
CA GLY A 211 3.55 26.85 -15.67
C GLY A 211 4.66 25.92 -16.14
N SER A 212 5.78 25.82 -15.41
CA SER A 212 6.86 24.88 -15.72
C SER A 212 6.41 23.43 -15.48
N THR A 213 7.02 22.50 -16.22
CA THR A 213 6.72 21.07 -16.13
C THR A 213 7.83 20.33 -15.41
N ALA A 214 7.46 19.46 -14.47
CA ALA A 214 8.39 18.58 -13.78
C ALA A 214 9.00 17.57 -14.77
N HIS A 215 10.33 17.58 -14.86
CA HIS A 215 11.07 16.64 -15.69
C HIS A 215 10.90 15.20 -15.17
N GLY A 216 10.54 14.27 -16.04
CA GLY A 216 10.38 12.86 -15.69
C GLY A 216 9.17 12.55 -14.81
N HIS A 217 8.16 13.43 -14.73
CA HIS A 217 6.94 13.19 -13.98
C HIS A 217 6.20 11.95 -14.50
N GLN A 218 5.91 11.02 -13.60
CA GLN A 218 5.20 9.79 -13.92
C GLN A 218 3.70 9.95 -13.61
N THR A 219 2.86 9.42 -14.49
CA THR A 219 1.40 9.37 -14.28
C THR A 219 0.88 7.94 -14.14
N LYS A 220 1.74 6.95 -14.40
CA LYS A 220 1.48 5.54 -14.29
C LYS A 220 2.81 4.79 -14.19
N LEU A 221 2.84 3.73 -13.38
CA LEU A 221 3.93 2.77 -13.38
C LEU A 221 3.59 1.59 -14.31
N ASN A 222 4.54 1.21 -15.17
CA ASN A 222 4.45 0.03 -16.02
C ASN A 222 5.40 -1.05 -15.50
N ILE A 223 4.96 -1.76 -14.45
CA ILE A 223 5.72 -2.86 -13.87
C ILE A 223 5.54 -4.11 -14.75
N LYS A 224 6.65 -4.81 -15.02
CA LYS A 224 6.63 -6.06 -15.77
C LYS A 224 6.08 -7.20 -14.89
N PRO A 225 5.20 -8.08 -15.41
CA PRO A 225 4.84 -9.29 -14.70
C PRO A 225 6.06 -10.21 -14.57
N PHE A 226 5.99 -11.18 -13.65
CA PHE A 226 6.93 -12.29 -13.64
C PHE A 226 6.80 -13.08 -14.94
N HIS A 227 7.93 -13.40 -15.57
CA HIS A 227 7.98 -14.38 -16.64
C HIS A 227 8.07 -15.77 -16.01
N ILE A 228 7.19 -16.68 -16.44
CA ILE A 228 7.18 -18.06 -15.95
C ILE A 228 7.91 -18.91 -16.99
N GLU A 229 9.09 -19.39 -16.63
CA GLU A 229 9.89 -20.34 -17.41
C GLU A 229 9.66 -21.74 -16.80
N ASP A 230 9.12 -22.66 -17.58
CA ASP A 230 8.81 -24.07 -17.26
C ASP A 230 8.02 -24.35 -15.95
N VAL A 231 6.76 -24.82 -16.10
CA VAL A 231 5.89 -25.28 -14.99
C VAL A 231 5.70 -26.79 -15.03
#